data_AF-A0A960F2I7-F1
#
_entry.id   AF-A0A960F2I7-F1
#
_cell.length_a   1.000
_cell.length_b   1.000
_cell.length_c   1.000
_cell.angle_alpha   90.00
_cell.angle_beta   90.00
_cell.angle_gamma   90.00
#
_symmetry.space_group_name_H-M   'P 1'
#
loop_
_entity.id
_entity.type
_entity.pdbx_description
1 polymer ?
#
loop_
_entity_poly.entity_id
_entity_poly.type
_entity_poly.pdbx_seq_one_letter_code
_entity_poly.pdbx_strand_id
1 'polypeptide(L)'
;MTQPWSCPHCGAANTADAAFCSACGTPVPAAGAAMPPPHAPTPTVPPPAGPPAGASPGAPPTFAPTPTAPPPAFPTTAPPGALPPGMPPPPGAPQQKKRSPALIIGAVVGAVALVGAVFVFTSKDDDKATTGASTTVAGATTVAGSSTSSVPEGYLDPSSLQPGEVLLEPVNVPTVDPFTDSAGTGTETPPTVTLPDIPLPTTTAPMGDGQVALPAVNGNTPGLYGGTRNAAECNQQSMISFLESHPDKAAAWAGVQGIQVSEIRTYIEGLTPVVLTRDTRVTNHGFRNGQAYAHPSVLQRGHAVLVDQWGVPRAKCSCGNPLTPPEPVSGPPTWVGDPWPGWDVTIIVVVVAGDPVDGGFVLVDLTTGVLIIRTVGATPDTPDLATGDIRVTLRWNDASDIDLSVTDPFGETVSYGNRSVTSGGTLDVDANAACDTVMGSPAENIVWNGTPPDGRYTVTVHLWGNCSSGDSHAYDLVVLVGGVPVALYDATSLTPVSGSGTVSSSLTTVTYVFDVGTGGPTTPGGSDAATAAATIIDQLLLDCGVDATLYDGGEVDGGWRWIASTPAGDASFVVMNPLGDWYVVPEDEIAGNYAVSCGFYSP
;
A
#
# COMPACT_ATOMS: atom_id res chain seq x y z
N MET A 1 -37.55 -12.11 6.36
CA MET A 1 -36.85 -10.82 6.39
C MET A 1 -35.50 -11.09 7.00
N THR A 2 -34.47 -11.17 6.16
CA THR A 2 -33.09 -11.35 6.59
C THR A 2 -32.62 -10.06 7.28
N GLN A 3 -31.90 -10.18 8.39
CA GLN A 3 -31.44 -9.04 9.19
C GLN A 3 -30.24 -8.38 8.51
N PRO A 4 -30.11 -7.04 8.54
CA PRO A 4 -28.87 -6.36 8.16
C PRO A 4 -27.69 -6.88 9.01
N TRP A 5 -26.48 -6.89 8.44
CA TRP A 5 -25.28 -7.42 9.10
C TRP A 5 -24.18 -6.35 9.20
N SER A 6 -23.32 -6.47 10.22
CA SER A 6 -22.13 -5.62 10.38
C SER A 6 -20.92 -6.36 9.83
N CYS A 7 -20.11 -5.67 9.02
CA CYS A 7 -18.89 -6.22 8.47
C CYS A 7 -17.91 -6.58 9.60
N PRO A 8 -17.46 -7.84 9.72
CA PRO A 8 -16.51 -8.23 10.77
C PRO A 8 -15.13 -7.59 10.57
N HIS A 9 -14.82 -7.16 9.35
CA HIS A 9 -13.53 -6.57 8.99
C HIS A 9 -13.47 -5.05 9.27
N CYS A 10 -14.49 -4.29 8.90
CA CYS A 10 -14.48 -2.81 9.02
C CYS A 10 -15.61 -2.23 9.88
N GLY A 11 -16.52 -3.06 10.39
CA GLY A 11 -17.65 -2.64 11.22
C GLY A 11 -18.83 -2.01 10.47
N ALA A 12 -18.73 -1.78 9.16
CA ALA A 12 -19.78 -1.11 8.38
C ALA A 12 -21.08 -1.93 8.32
N ALA A 13 -22.23 -1.25 8.33
CA ALA A 13 -23.54 -1.87 8.20
C ALA A 13 -23.87 -2.15 6.72
N ASN A 14 -24.38 -3.35 6.44
CA ASN A 14 -24.69 -3.82 5.09
C ASN A 14 -26.12 -4.35 4.99
N THR A 15 -26.68 -4.32 3.79
CA THR A 15 -27.99 -4.91 3.51
C THR A 15 -27.92 -6.43 3.61
N ALA A 16 -29.07 -7.05 3.87
CA ALA A 16 -29.15 -8.48 4.16
C ALA A 16 -28.93 -9.40 2.94
N ASP A 17 -28.89 -8.82 1.75
CA ASP A 17 -28.67 -9.44 0.44
C ASP A 17 -27.32 -9.07 -0.19
N ALA A 18 -26.55 -8.17 0.43
CA ALA A 18 -25.20 -7.84 -0.04
C ALA A 18 -24.32 -9.09 -0.01
N ALA A 19 -23.55 -9.35 -1.06
CA ALA A 19 -22.54 -10.43 -1.07
C ALA A 19 -21.16 -9.96 -0.62
N PHE A 20 -20.94 -8.64 -0.60
CA PHE A 20 -19.73 -7.98 -0.17
C PHE A 20 -20.09 -6.77 0.69
N CYS A 21 -19.22 -6.41 1.62
CA CYS A 21 -19.32 -5.18 2.36
C CYS A 21 -19.20 -3.99 1.39
N SER A 22 -20.16 -3.07 1.37
CA SER A 22 -20.09 -1.88 0.50
C SER A 22 -18.94 -0.95 0.88
N ALA A 23 -18.57 -0.93 2.17
CA ALA A 23 -17.50 -0.06 2.66
C ALA A 23 -16.08 -0.57 2.37
N CYS A 24 -15.80 -1.87 2.47
CA CYS A 24 -14.43 -2.41 2.31
C CYS A 24 -14.32 -3.58 1.34
N GLY A 25 -15.42 -4.12 0.80
CA GLY A 25 -15.41 -5.24 -0.13
C GLY A 25 -15.27 -6.64 0.49
N THR A 26 -15.24 -6.77 1.81
CA THR A 26 -15.17 -8.08 2.49
C THR A 26 -16.39 -8.93 2.13
N PRO A 27 -16.23 -10.19 1.65
CA PRO A 27 -17.35 -11.04 1.30
C PRO A 27 -18.22 -11.41 2.52
N VAL A 28 -19.49 -11.70 2.28
CA VAL A 28 -20.40 -12.16 3.34
C VAL A 28 -20.02 -13.58 3.79
N PRO A 29 -19.88 -13.82 5.10
CA PRO A 29 -19.69 -15.16 5.63
C PRO A 29 -20.85 -16.07 5.19
N ALA A 30 -20.55 -17.21 4.58
CA ALA A 30 -21.58 -18.15 4.14
C ALA A 30 -22.52 -18.50 5.30
N ALA A 31 -23.83 -18.36 5.07
CA ALA A 31 -24.86 -18.65 6.07
C ALA A 31 -24.76 -20.12 6.52
N GLY A 32 -24.12 -20.36 7.66
CA GLY A 32 -23.88 -21.70 8.21
C GLY A 32 -22.55 -21.90 8.91
N ALA A 33 -21.55 -21.03 8.72
CA ALA A 33 -20.37 -21.02 9.57
C ALA A 33 -20.76 -20.44 10.95
N ALA A 34 -20.98 -21.30 11.93
CA ALA A 34 -21.18 -20.87 13.30
C ALA A 34 -19.88 -20.22 13.81
N MET A 35 -19.86 -18.89 13.87
CA MET A 35 -18.83 -18.17 14.62
C MET A 35 -18.92 -18.58 16.11
N PRO A 36 -17.81 -18.74 16.82
CA PRO A 36 -17.83 -18.93 18.27
C PRO A 36 -18.53 -17.73 18.93
N PRO A 37 -19.27 -17.94 20.03
CA PRO A 37 -20.04 -16.88 20.65
C PRO A 37 -19.12 -15.74 21.11
N PRO A 38 -19.59 -14.48 21.10
CA PRO A 38 -18.82 -13.36 21.63
C PRO A 38 -18.48 -13.63 23.09
N HIS A 39 -17.21 -13.46 23.45
CA HIS A 39 -16.71 -13.60 24.81
C HIS A 39 -17.64 -12.86 25.79
N ALA A 40 -18.29 -13.62 26.66
CA ALA A 40 -18.93 -13.07 27.84
C ALA A 40 -17.85 -12.38 28.69
N PRO A 41 -18.15 -11.23 29.33
CA PRO A 41 -17.22 -10.63 30.27
C PRO A 41 -16.88 -11.65 31.36
N THR A 42 -15.59 -11.83 31.58
CA THR A 42 -15.01 -12.74 32.57
C THR A 42 -15.67 -12.52 33.94
N PRO A 43 -16.13 -13.56 34.64
CA PRO A 43 -16.58 -13.41 36.01
C PRO A 43 -15.39 -12.98 36.87
N THR A 44 -15.57 -11.91 37.64
CA THR A 44 -14.59 -11.46 38.63
C THR A 44 -14.40 -12.57 39.67
N VAL A 45 -13.21 -13.18 39.67
CA VAL A 45 -12.78 -14.12 40.71
C VAL A 45 -12.55 -13.32 42.00
N PRO A 46 -13.20 -13.67 43.13
CA PRO A 46 -12.90 -13.03 44.41
C PRO A 46 -11.49 -13.46 44.88
N PRO A 47 -10.76 -12.59 45.58
CA PRO A 47 -9.39 -12.89 46.01
C PRO A 47 -9.35 -14.11 46.93
N PRO A 48 -8.27 -14.91 46.91
CA PRO A 48 -8.18 -16.13 47.69
C PRO A 48 -8.19 -15.82 49.19
N ALA A 49 -8.90 -16.66 49.95
CA ALA A 49 -8.94 -16.61 51.40
C ALA A 49 -7.53 -16.76 51.99
N GLY A 50 -7.19 -15.87 52.93
CA GLY A 50 -5.91 -15.91 53.63
C GLY A 50 -5.69 -17.22 54.41
N PRO A 51 -4.42 -17.58 54.67
CA PRO A 51 -4.11 -18.81 55.39
C PRO A 51 -4.47 -18.70 56.88
N PRO A 52 -4.86 -19.82 57.52
CA PRO A 52 -5.19 -19.82 58.94
C PRO A 52 -3.93 -19.68 59.81
N ALA A 53 -4.06 -18.92 60.89
CA ALA A 53 -3.04 -18.73 61.91
C ALA A 53 -2.86 -19.98 62.78
N GLY A 54 -1.61 -20.35 63.07
CA GLY A 54 -1.29 -21.14 64.27
C GLY A 54 -0.06 -22.05 64.19
N ALA A 55 1.14 -21.50 64.42
CA ALA A 55 2.21 -22.12 65.25
C ALA A 55 3.43 -21.17 65.37
N SER A 56 3.88 -20.96 66.60
CA SER A 56 5.02 -20.12 67.01
C SER A 56 6.36 -20.91 66.95
N PRO A 57 7.55 -20.29 67.12
CA PRO A 57 8.69 -20.48 66.23
C PRO A 57 9.75 -21.45 66.77
N GLY A 58 10.26 -22.32 65.90
CA GLY A 58 11.52 -23.05 66.10
C GLY A 58 12.69 -22.28 65.48
N ALA A 59 13.78 -22.17 66.23
CA ALA A 59 14.99 -21.40 65.89
C ALA A 59 15.63 -21.77 64.53
N PRO A 60 16.29 -20.83 63.85
CA PRO A 60 16.96 -21.10 62.57
C PRO A 60 18.28 -21.87 62.78
N PRO A 61 18.62 -22.85 61.93
CA PRO A 61 19.99 -23.34 61.84
C PRO A 61 20.85 -22.28 61.13
N THR A 62 21.94 -21.92 61.79
CA THR A 62 23.03 -21.09 61.25
C THR A 62 23.72 -21.82 60.10
N PHE A 63 23.63 -21.26 58.89
CA PHE A 63 24.51 -21.63 57.78
C PHE A 63 25.62 -20.60 57.63
N ALA A 64 26.85 -21.10 57.61
CA ALA A 64 28.07 -20.33 57.50
C ALA A 64 28.22 -19.70 56.10
N PRO A 65 28.81 -18.50 55.98
CA PRO A 65 29.10 -17.90 54.68
C PRO A 65 30.20 -18.69 53.96
N THR A 66 29.94 -19.04 52.71
CA THR A 66 30.93 -19.53 51.75
C THR A 66 31.96 -18.43 51.44
N PRO A 67 33.26 -18.77 51.31
CA PRO A 67 34.30 -17.78 51.07
C PRO A 67 34.28 -17.26 49.63
N THR A 68 34.09 -15.95 49.48
CA THR A 68 34.25 -15.21 48.23
C THR A 68 35.72 -15.18 47.82
N ALA A 69 36.01 -15.58 46.58
CA ALA A 69 37.34 -15.41 45.99
C ALA A 69 37.66 -13.92 45.77
N PRO A 70 38.92 -13.48 45.99
CA PRO A 70 39.30 -12.09 45.75
C PRO A 70 39.47 -11.81 44.25
N PRO A 71 39.10 -10.61 43.77
CA PRO A 71 39.38 -10.18 42.40
C PRO A 71 40.89 -9.98 42.17
N PRO A 72 41.40 -10.16 40.95
CA PRO A 72 42.81 -9.95 40.64
C PRO A 72 43.20 -8.47 40.80
N ALA A 73 44.37 -8.26 41.40
CA ALA A 73 44.96 -6.95 41.62
C ALA A 73 45.44 -6.32 40.31
N PHE A 74 44.94 -5.13 39.98
CA PHE A 74 45.52 -4.27 38.97
C PHE A 74 46.75 -3.55 39.53
N PRO A 75 47.92 -3.56 38.85
CA PRO A 75 49.06 -2.77 39.29
C PRO A 75 48.82 -1.27 39.05
N THR A 76 49.07 -0.49 40.08
CA THR A 76 49.02 0.97 40.15
C THR A 76 50.22 1.64 39.48
N THR A 77 49.92 2.61 38.62
CA THR A 77 50.58 3.92 38.37
C THR A 77 52.08 4.03 38.06
N ALA A 78 52.39 4.66 36.91
CA ALA A 78 53.59 5.46 36.62
C ALA A 78 53.25 6.53 35.52
N PRO A 79 54.04 7.61 35.30
CA PRO A 79 53.59 9.02 35.34
C PRO A 79 53.34 9.70 33.97
N PRO A 80 52.91 10.98 33.92
CA PRO A 80 52.39 11.62 32.71
C PRO A 80 53.48 12.17 31.79
N GLY A 81 53.25 12.03 30.49
CA GLY A 81 53.91 12.83 29.45
C GLY A 81 54.84 12.05 28.52
N ALA A 82 54.30 11.63 27.37
CA ALA A 82 54.95 11.69 26.05
C ALA A 82 54.08 10.92 25.02
N LEU A 83 53.50 11.64 24.06
CA LEU A 83 52.96 11.05 22.82
C LEU A 83 54.11 10.82 21.83
N PRO A 84 54.14 9.70 21.10
CA PRO A 84 54.76 9.64 19.78
C PRO A 84 53.71 9.56 18.65
N PRO A 85 54.08 9.93 17.41
CA PRO A 85 53.16 10.44 16.39
C PRO A 85 52.75 9.41 15.34
N GLY A 86 51.61 9.65 14.67
CA GLY A 86 51.40 9.13 13.30
C GLY A 86 50.05 8.51 13.00
N MET A 87 49.00 9.33 12.89
CA MET A 87 47.89 9.10 11.95
C MET A 87 47.49 10.46 11.36
N PRO A 88 47.35 10.58 10.03
CA PRO A 88 46.89 11.83 9.42
C PRO A 88 45.39 12.01 9.73
N PRO A 89 44.92 13.24 9.99
CA PRO A 89 43.49 13.51 10.09
C PRO A 89 42.81 13.32 8.71
N PRO A 90 41.50 12.99 8.68
CA PRO A 90 40.75 12.86 7.44
C PRO A 90 40.74 14.19 6.66
N PRO A 91 40.59 14.15 5.32
CA PRO A 91 40.62 15.36 4.51
C PRO A 91 39.51 16.32 4.95
N GLY A 92 39.90 17.52 5.38
CA GLY A 92 38.95 18.60 5.65
C GLY A 92 38.17 18.97 4.40
N ALA A 93 36.89 19.27 4.57
CA ALA A 93 36.02 19.81 3.54
C ALA A 93 36.73 20.97 2.79
N PRO A 94 36.64 21.05 1.44
CA PRO A 94 37.25 22.14 0.71
C PRO A 94 36.64 23.48 1.14
N GLN A 95 37.49 24.38 1.66
CA GLN A 95 37.09 25.76 1.90
C GLN A 95 36.72 26.42 0.56
N GLN A 96 35.44 26.74 0.38
CA GLN A 96 34.98 27.54 -0.75
C GLN A 96 35.60 28.95 -0.66
N LYS A 97 36.52 29.22 -1.60
CA LYS A 97 36.99 30.58 -1.88
C LYS A 97 35.81 31.40 -2.39
N LYS A 98 35.40 32.42 -1.62
CA LYS A 98 34.58 33.54 -2.11
C LYS A 98 35.19 34.09 -3.39
N ARG A 99 34.50 33.92 -4.51
CA ARG A 99 34.74 34.67 -5.75
C ARG A 99 33.57 35.62 -5.96
N SER A 100 33.87 36.90 -5.81
CA SER A 100 33.00 38.03 -6.12
C SER A 100 32.62 38.06 -7.61
N PRO A 101 31.39 38.46 -7.97
CA PRO A 101 30.97 38.47 -9.36
C PRO A 101 31.54 39.70 -10.08
N ALA A 102 32.34 39.46 -11.12
CA ALA A 102 32.71 40.46 -12.11
C ALA A 102 31.77 40.33 -13.31
N LEU A 103 30.99 41.40 -13.50
CA LEU A 103 30.08 41.66 -14.60
C LEU A 103 30.87 41.81 -15.91
N ILE A 104 30.59 41.01 -16.94
CA ILE A 104 30.95 41.34 -18.33
C ILE A 104 29.67 41.42 -19.15
N ILE A 105 29.39 42.66 -19.54
CA ILE A 105 28.34 43.13 -20.43
C ILE A 105 28.74 42.78 -21.87
N GLY A 106 27.85 42.11 -22.58
CA GLY A 106 27.89 41.97 -24.04
C GLY A 106 26.53 42.37 -24.62
N ALA A 107 26.37 43.67 -24.85
CA ALA A 107 25.18 44.27 -25.46
C ALA A 107 25.20 44.07 -26.99
N VAL A 108 24.04 43.74 -27.57
CA VAL A 108 23.66 44.24 -28.90
C VAL A 108 22.22 44.76 -28.83
N VAL A 109 22.12 46.00 -29.31
CA VAL A 109 21.01 46.96 -29.26
C VAL A 109 20.11 46.78 -30.48
N GLY A 110 18.80 47.04 -30.31
CA GLY A 110 17.82 47.06 -31.42
C GLY A 110 16.46 47.66 -31.05
N ALA A 111 16.46 48.98 -30.84
CA ALA A 111 15.39 49.96 -30.57
C ALA A 111 13.92 49.73 -31.03
N VAL A 112 13.00 50.06 -30.09
CA VAL A 112 11.90 51.07 -30.15
C VAL A 112 10.88 51.04 -31.30
N ALA A 113 9.58 50.89 -30.97
CA ALA A 113 8.55 51.95 -31.06
C ALA A 113 7.13 51.48 -30.70
N LEU A 114 6.51 52.18 -29.74
CA LEU A 114 5.07 52.26 -29.49
C LEU A 114 4.36 53.04 -30.62
N VAL A 115 3.27 52.51 -31.17
CA VAL A 115 2.18 53.31 -31.75
C VAL A 115 0.85 52.60 -31.47
N GLY A 116 -0.05 53.29 -30.78
CA GLY A 116 -1.43 52.85 -30.58
C GLY A 116 -2.30 53.05 -31.81
N ALA A 117 -3.38 52.28 -31.91
CA ALA A 117 -4.51 52.59 -32.76
C ALA A 117 -5.80 52.12 -32.08
N VAL A 118 -6.51 53.09 -31.53
CA VAL A 118 -7.95 53.07 -31.31
C VAL A 118 -8.63 52.83 -32.65
N PHE A 119 -9.53 51.84 -32.75
CA PHE A 119 -10.58 51.87 -33.77
C PHE A 119 -11.95 51.56 -33.15
N VAL A 120 -12.72 52.64 -33.18
CA VAL A 120 -14.15 52.79 -32.95
C VAL A 120 -14.94 51.86 -33.85
N PHE A 121 -15.84 51.06 -33.28
CA PHE A 121 -17.02 50.58 -34.02
C PHE A 121 -18.20 51.47 -33.68
N THR A 122 -18.63 52.19 -34.71
CA THR A 122 -19.70 53.18 -34.70
C THR A 122 -21.06 52.49 -34.63
N SER A 123 -21.89 52.93 -33.68
CA SER A 123 -23.34 52.84 -33.77
C SER A 123 -23.86 53.64 -34.98
N LYS A 124 -24.87 53.09 -35.66
CA LYS A 124 -25.76 53.87 -36.52
C LYS A 124 -27.16 53.27 -36.43
N ASP A 125 -28.06 54.06 -35.86
CA ASP A 125 -29.50 53.85 -35.77
C ASP A 125 -30.15 54.00 -37.16
N ASP A 126 -31.28 53.31 -37.36
CA ASP A 126 -32.41 53.85 -38.13
C ASP A 126 -33.73 53.19 -37.67
N ASP A 127 -34.73 54.05 -37.49
CA ASP A 127 -36.05 53.82 -36.91
C ASP A 127 -37.00 52.90 -37.71
N LYS A 128 -37.86 52.17 -37.00
CA LYS A 128 -39.33 52.30 -37.16
C LYS A 128 -40.14 51.60 -36.07
N ALA A 129 -40.90 52.41 -35.36
CA ALA A 129 -41.97 52.03 -34.45
C ALA A 129 -43.10 51.23 -35.14
N THR A 130 -43.78 50.36 -34.38
CA THR A 130 -45.26 50.27 -34.30
C THR A 130 -45.70 49.44 -33.07
N THR A 131 -46.17 50.16 -32.06
CA THR A 131 -47.23 49.89 -31.05
C THR A 131 -47.72 48.46 -30.73
N GLY A 132 -47.88 48.18 -29.43
CA GLY A 132 -48.95 47.30 -28.93
C GLY A 132 -48.72 46.72 -27.54
N ALA A 133 -49.17 47.40 -26.49
CA ALA A 133 -49.26 46.87 -25.13
C ALA A 133 -50.29 45.74 -25.02
N SER A 134 -50.02 44.71 -24.20
CA SER A 134 -51.06 44.10 -23.35
C SER A 134 -50.46 43.21 -22.25
N THR A 135 -51.15 43.22 -21.12
CA THR A 135 -50.81 42.71 -19.80
C THR A 135 -51.33 41.28 -19.62
N THR A 136 -50.61 40.47 -18.83
CA THR A 136 -51.07 39.25 -18.08
C THR A 136 -51.63 38.05 -18.85
N VAL A 137 -51.13 36.84 -18.55
CA VAL A 137 -51.71 35.85 -17.61
C VAL A 137 -50.76 34.64 -17.53
N ALA A 138 -50.49 34.18 -16.31
CA ALA A 138 -49.78 32.94 -16.02
C ALA A 138 -50.55 31.72 -16.57
N GLY A 139 -49.89 30.94 -17.43
CA GLY A 139 -50.36 29.64 -17.89
C GLY A 139 -49.23 28.64 -17.72
N ALA A 140 -49.27 27.87 -16.62
CA ALA A 140 -48.39 26.74 -16.41
C ALA A 140 -48.61 25.73 -17.53
N THR A 141 -47.65 25.64 -18.45
CA THR A 141 -47.60 24.57 -19.44
C THR A 141 -46.50 23.64 -18.98
N THR A 142 -46.89 22.46 -18.50
CA THR A 142 -46.00 21.32 -18.29
C THR A 142 -45.41 20.94 -19.65
N VAL A 143 -44.22 21.46 -19.94
CA VAL A 143 -43.40 20.94 -21.02
C VAL A 143 -42.82 19.64 -20.49
N ALA A 144 -43.28 18.51 -21.06
CA ALA A 144 -42.58 17.25 -20.94
C ALA A 144 -41.14 17.51 -21.40
N GLY A 145 -40.19 17.47 -20.46
CA GLY A 145 -38.78 17.57 -20.78
C GLY A 145 -38.42 16.38 -21.65
N SER A 146 -38.22 16.64 -22.94
CA SER A 146 -37.55 15.69 -23.82
C SER A 146 -36.16 15.45 -23.23
N SER A 147 -35.97 14.28 -22.63
CA SER A 147 -34.66 13.74 -22.27
C SER A 147 -33.93 13.41 -23.57
N THR A 148 -33.20 14.38 -24.12
CA THR A 148 -32.22 14.10 -25.16
C THR A 148 -31.12 13.24 -24.51
N SER A 149 -31.07 11.96 -24.90
CA SER A 149 -30.01 11.05 -24.50
C SER A 149 -28.66 11.63 -24.93
N SER A 150 -27.73 11.75 -23.98
CA SER A 150 -26.33 12.16 -24.14
C SER A 150 -25.46 11.07 -24.80
N VAL A 151 -26.04 9.90 -25.09
CA VAL A 151 -25.34 8.74 -25.64
C VAL A 151 -24.99 9.00 -27.11
N PRO A 152 -23.71 8.98 -27.50
CA PRO A 152 -23.33 9.11 -28.90
C PRO A 152 -23.92 7.97 -29.75
N GLU A 153 -24.30 8.27 -30.98
CA GLU A 153 -24.87 7.26 -31.90
C GLU A 153 -23.89 6.09 -32.10
N GLY A 154 -24.35 4.87 -31.85
CA GLY A 154 -23.54 3.64 -31.92
C GLY A 154 -22.98 3.15 -30.58
N TYR A 155 -23.16 3.89 -29.49
CA TYR A 155 -22.77 3.44 -28.14
C TYR A 155 -23.96 2.80 -27.40
N LEU A 156 -23.68 1.74 -26.64
CA LEU A 156 -24.66 1.16 -25.73
C LEU A 156 -24.91 2.13 -24.57
N ASP A 157 -26.18 2.38 -24.24
CA ASP A 157 -26.57 3.17 -23.07
C ASP A 157 -26.48 2.28 -21.81
N PRO A 158 -25.52 2.50 -20.90
CA PRO A 158 -25.33 1.63 -19.73
C PRO A 158 -26.52 1.63 -18.77
N SER A 159 -27.38 2.65 -18.81
CA SER A 159 -28.60 2.71 -18.00
C SER A 159 -29.73 1.80 -18.51
N SER A 160 -29.57 1.20 -19.70
CA SER A 160 -30.57 0.38 -20.37
C SER A 160 -30.23 -1.12 -20.40
N LEU A 161 -29.14 -1.52 -19.73
CA LEU A 161 -28.70 -2.90 -19.64
C LEU A 161 -29.82 -3.79 -19.07
N GLN A 162 -30.00 -4.95 -19.70
CA GLN A 162 -30.96 -5.95 -19.26
C GLN A 162 -30.40 -6.74 -18.07
N PRO A 163 -31.27 -7.38 -17.26
CA PRO A 163 -30.81 -8.25 -16.18
C PRO A 163 -29.86 -9.33 -16.68
N GLY A 164 -28.68 -9.42 -16.06
CA GLY A 164 -27.61 -10.35 -16.45
C GLY A 164 -26.66 -9.81 -17.53
N GLU A 165 -26.91 -8.65 -18.13
CA GLU A 165 -25.96 -8.01 -19.03
C GLU A 165 -24.83 -7.32 -18.27
N VAL A 166 -23.64 -7.35 -18.87
CA VAL A 166 -22.42 -6.81 -18.29
C VAL A 166 -21.66 -6.08 -19.38
N LEU A 167 -21.43 -4.79 -19.16
CA LEU A 167 -20.79 -3.93 -20.12
C LEU A 167 -19.27 -4.18 -20.15
N LEU A 168 -18.74 -4.38 -21.34
CA LEU A 168 -17.31 -4.38 -21.60
C LEU A 168 -16.85 -2.92 -21.77
N GLU A 169 -15.90 -2.50 -20.96
CA GLU A 169 -15.32 -1.14 -21.03
C GLU A 169 -13.85 -1.22 -21.45
N PRO A 170 -13.53 -1.01 -22.75
CA PRO A 170 -12.16 -0.94 -23.24
C PRO A 170 -11.48 0.37 -22.82
N VAL A 171 -10.15 0.35 -22.73
CA VAL A 171 -9.35 1.56 -22.44
C VAL A 171 -9.51 2.60 -23.55
N ASN A 172 -9.44 3.90 -23.18
CA ASN A 172 -9.56 5.05 -24.10
C ASN A 172 -10.88 5.16 -24.88
N VAL A 173 -11.90 4.38 -24.54
CA VAL A 173 -13.24 4.55 -25.10
C VAL A 173 -13.99 5.58 -24.25
N PRO A 174 -14.54 6.66 -24.86
CA PRO A 174 -15.31 7.65 -24.12
C PRO A 174 -16.43 6.99 -23.32
N THR A 175 -16.46 7.28 -22.02
CA THR A 175 -17.50 6.77 -21.12
C THR A 175 -18.76 7.64 -21.25
N VAL A 176 -19.92 7.02 -21.33
CA VAL A 176 -21.21 7.70 -21.31
C VAL A 176 -21.50 8.22 -19.90
N ASP A 177 -22.01 9.45 -19.78
CA ASP A 177 -22.39 10.08 -18.51
C ASP A 177 -21.30 10.11 -17.42
N PRO A 178 -20.11 10.68 -17.71
CA PRO A 178 -19.00 10.70 -16.77
C PRO A 178 -19.29 11.61 -15.57
N PHE A 179 -18.78 11.21 -14.40
CA PHE A 179 -18.81 12.03 -13.19
C PHE A 179 -17.89 13.24 -13.32
N THR A 180 -16.69 13.09 -13.85
CA THR A 180 -15.72 14.18 -14.01
C THR A 180 -15.12 14.17 -15.40
N ASP A 181 -14.41 15.24 -15.78
CA ASP A 181 -13.41 15.12 -16.83
C ASP A 181 -12.35 14.08 -16.44
N SER A 182 -11.58 13.58 -17.40
CA SER A 182 -10.50 12.62 -17.11
C SER A 182 -9.56 13.15 -16.02
N ALA A 183 -9.42 12.38 -14.95
CA ALA A 183 -8.44 12.64 -13.90
C ALA A 183 -7.04 12.11 -14.27
N GLY A 184 -6.92 11.33 -15.35
CA GLY A 184 -5.64 10.82 -15.86
C GLY A 184 -4.94 11.78 -16.84
N THR A 185 -3.62 11.62 -17.00
CA THR A 185 -2.75 12.53 -17.76
C THR A 185 -2.41 12.07 -19.18
N GLY A 186 -2.88 10.89 -19.61
CA GLY A 186 -2.49 10.30 -20.89
C GLY A 186 -3.45 9.23 -21.41
N THR A 187 -3.06 8.65 -22.54
CA THR A 187 -3.73 7.48 -23.14
C THR A 187 -3.43 6.25 -22.30
N GLU A 188 -4.47 5.62 -21.78
CA GLU A 188 -4.37 4.36 -21.03
C GLU A 188 -3.94 3.24 -21.99
N THR A 189 -2.95 2.45 -21.64
CA THR A 189 -2.51 1.34 -22.49
C THR A 189 -2.43 0.06 -21.69
N PRO A 190 -2.90 -1.07 -22.25
CA PRO A 190 -2.66 -2.37 -21.64
C PRO A 190 -1.14 -2.57 -21.43
N PRO A 191 -0.73 -3.22 -20.31
CA PRO A 191 0.67 -3.56 -20.08
C PRO A 191 1.29 -4.25 -21.30
N THR A 192 2.43 -3.73 -21.78
CA THR A 192 3.20 -4.30 -22.90
C THR A 192 4.47 -5.01 -22.46
N VAL A 193 4.88 -4.81 -21.21
CA VAL A 193 6.00 -5.50 -20.58
C VAL A 193 5.61 -6.94 -20.22
N THR A 194 6.60 -7.81 -20.16
CA THR A 194 6.43 -9.12 -19.54
C THR A 194 6.12 -8.89 -18.07
N LEU A 195 4.91 -9.26 -17.65
CA LEU A 195 4.54 -9.23 -16.25
C LEU A 195 5.33 -10.33 -15.52
N PRO A 196 5.79 -10.07 -14.28
CA PRO A 196 6.38 -11.12 -13.46
C PRO A 196 5.42 -12.30 -13.32
N ASP A 197 5.96 -13.51 -13.25
CA ASP A 197 5.18 -14.75 -13.14
C ASP A 197 4.64 -14.89 -11.71
N ILE A 198 3.64 -14.06 -11.41
CA ILE A 198 2.91 -14.09 -10.15
C ILE A 198 1.67 -14.94 -10.38
N PRO A 199 1.49 -16.05 -9.64
CA PRO A 199 0.33 -16.92 -9.78
C PRO A 199 -0.94 -16.16 -9.42
N LEU A 200 -1.59 -15.56 -10.42
CA LEU A 200 -2.94 -15.04 -10.28
C LEU A 200 -3.91 -16.14 -10.69
N PRO A 201 -4.98 -16.36 -9.91
CA PRO A 201 -5.89 -17.46 -10.18
C PRO A 201 -6.49 -17.30 -11.58
N THR A 202 -6.39 -18.39 -12.33
CA THR A 202 -7.09 -18.56 -13.60
C THR A 202 -8.13 -19.64 -13.40
N THR A 203 -9.21 -19.54 -14.14
CA THR A 203 -10.34 -20.45 -13.94
C THR A 203 -10.48 -21.33 -15.17
N THR A 204 -10.19 -22.62 -14.96
CA THR A 204 -10.30 -23.67 -15.98
C THR A 204 -11.59 -24.48 -15.84
N ALA A 205 -12.35 -24.29 -14.76
CA ALA A 205 -13.56 -25.04 -14.47
C ALA A 205 -14.71 -24.58 -15.39
N PRO A 206 -15.21 -25.43 -16.30
CA PRO A 206 -16.46 -25.17 -16.96
C PRO A 206 -17.57 -25.28 -15.90
N MET A 207 -18.18 -24.16 -15.56
CA MET A 207 -19.57 -24.20 -15.11
C MET A 207 -20.41 -24.75 -16.29
N GLY A 208 -21.47 -25.51 -15.99
CA GLY A 208 -22.42 -25.94 -17.03
C GLY A 208 -22.87 -24.77 -17.91
N ASP A 209 -23.19 -25.05 -19.17
CA ASP A 209 -23.59 -24.04 -20.18
C ASP A 209 -22.49 -23.05 -20.64
N GLY A 210 -21.21 -23.44 -20.53
CA GLY A 210 -20.09 -22.68 -21.15
C GLY A 210 -19.61 -21.48 -20.32
N GLN A 211 -19.79 -21.55 -19.00
CA GLN A 211 -19.43 -20.52 -18.04
C GLN A 211 -18.17 -20.83 -17.26
N VAL A 212 -17.64 -19.81 -16.57
CA VAL A 212 -16.51 -19.93 -15.65
C VAL A 212 -16.82 -19.11 -14.38
N ALA A 213 -16.61 -19.68 -13.19
CA ALA A 213 -16.67 -18.92 -11.95
C ALA A 213 -15.54 -17.90 -11.97
N LEU A 214 -15.79 -16.61 -11.69
CA LEU A 214 -14.71 -15.63 -11.64
C LEU A 214 -13.90 -15.84 -10.35
N PRO A 215 -12.57 -15.95 -10.43
CA PRO A 215 -11.75 -16.05 -9.25
C PRO A 215 -11.74 -14.72 -8.48
N ALA A 216 -11.85 -14.82 -7.17
CA ALA A 216 -11.62 -13.70 -6.27
C ALA A 216 -10.13 -13.57 -5.99
N VAL A 217 -9.62 -12.34 -5.99
CA VAL A 217 -8.22 -12.01 -5.67
C VAL A 217 -8.21 -10.94 -4.60
N ASN A 218 -7.42 -11.12 -3.54
CA ASN A 218 -7.24 -10.12 -2.51
C ASN A 218 -6.60 -8.85 -3.11
N GLY A 219 -7.12 -7.67 -2.77
CA GLY A 219 -6.66 -6.40 -3.33
C GLY A 219 -5.21 -6.05 -2.98
N ASN A 220 -4.64 -6.65 -1.95
CA ASN A 220 -3.23 -6.50 -1.58
C ASN A 220 -2.29 -7.50 -2.28
N THR A 221 -2.80 -8.36 -3.18
CA THR A 221 -1.99 -9.36 -3.90
C THR A 221 -0.87 -8.68 -4.70
N PRO A 222 0.41 -9.02 -4.48
CA PRO A 222 1.52 -8.45 -5.24
C PRO A 222 1.33 -8.56 -6.75
N GLY A 223 1.62 -7.48 -7.47
CA GLY A 223 1.55 -7.42 -8.93
C GLY A 223 0.15 -7.57 -9.55
N LEU A 224 -0.92 -7.67 -8.75
CA LEU A 224 -2.30 -7.49 -9.22
C LEU A 224 -2.47 -6.16 -9.96
N TYR A 225 -1.76 -5.16 -9.47
CA TYR A 225 -1.73 -3.82 -10.00
C TYR A 225 -0.36 -3.48 -10.59
N GLY A 226 -0.36 -2.52 -11.51
CA GLY A 226 0.83 -1.90 -12.05
C GLY A 226 0.79 -0.38 -11.90
N GLY A 227 1.82 0.27 -12.41
CA GLY A 227 1.89 1.71 -12.60
C GLY A 227 3.26 2.13 -13.10
N THR A 228 3.52 3.42 -13.18
CA THR A 228 4.86 3.98 -13.40
C THR A 228 5.33 4.69 -12.13
N ARG A 229 6.64 4.96 -12.03
CA ARG A 229 7.27 5.52 -10.82
C ARG A 229 6.80 6.93 -10.40
N ASN A 230 5.91 7.57 -11.16
CA ASN A 230 5.45 8.94 -10.90
C ASN A 230 3.98 9.04 -10.48
N ALA A 231 3.27 7.91 -10.31
CA ALA A 231 1.87 7.86 -9.88
C ALA A 231 0.90 8.82 -10.62
N ALA A 232 1.25 9.30 -11.82
CA ALA A 232 0.55 10.38 -12.50
C ALA A 232 -0.64 9.89 -13.34
N GLU A 233 -0.88 8.58 -13.35
CA GLU A 233 -1.96 7.96 -14.12
C GLU A 233 -3.34 8.36 -13.61
N CYS A 234 -3.45 8.76 -12.33
CA CYS A 234 -4.69 9.23 -11.73
C CYS A 234 -4.49 10.37 -10.74
N ASN A 235 -4.89 11.58 -11.14
CA ASN A 235 -4.75 12.78 -10.32
C ASN A 235 -5.93 12.94 -9.35
N GLN A 236 -5.73 12.56 -8.09
CA GLN A 236 -6.68 12.74 -7.00
C GLN A 236 -7.13 14.20 -6.86
N GLN A 237 -6.20 15.16 -6.90
CA GLN A 237 -6.50 16.58 -6.68
C GLN A 237 -7.39 17.16 -7.78
N SER A 238 -7.26 16.70 -9.01
CA SER A 238 -8.17 17.07 -10.11
C SER A 238 -9.59 16.61 -9.83
N MET A 239 -9.76 15.36 -9.38
CA MET A 239 -11.07 14.80 -9.04
C MET A 239 -11.70 15.51 -7.84
N ILE A 240 -10.91 15.78 -6.78
CA ILE A 240 -11.35 16.53 -5.60
C ILE A 240 -11.82 17.93 -5.99
N SER A 241 -10.99 18.67 -6.73
CA SER A 241 -11.31 20.05 -7.14
C SER A 241 -12.56 20.11 -8.02
N PHE A 242 -12.75 19.10 -8.89
CA PHE A 242 -13.96 18.98 -9.70
C PHE A 242 -15.18 18.74 -8.81
N LEU A 243 -15.16 17.74 -7.92
CA LEU A 243 -16.32 17.42 -7.09
C LEU A 243 -16.68 18.57 -6.14
N GLU A 244 -15.69 19.23 -5.53
CA GLU A 244 -15.92 20.40 -4.66
C GLU A 244 -16.59 21.59 -5.37
N SER A 245 -16.41 21.70 -6.70
CA SER A 245 -17.06 22.72 -7.52
C SER A 245 -18.41 22.29 -8.13
N HIS A 246 -18.81 21.02 -7.97
CA HIS A 246 -20.04 20.45 -8.52
C HIS A 246 -20.87 19.73 -7.43
N PRO A 247 -21.69 20.46 -6.65
CA PRO A 247 -22.35 19.92 -5.47
C PRO A 247 -23.30 18.73 -5.72
N ASP A 248 -23.97 18.69 -6.87
CA ASP A 248 -24.87 17.60 -7.26
C ASP A 248 -24.11 16.30 -7.55
N LYS A 249 -23.00 16.40 -8.29
CA LYS A 249 -22.10 15.29 -8.56
C LYS A 249 -21.37 14.84 -7.30
N ALA A 250 -20.93 15.76 -6.45
CA ALA A 250 -20.35 15.43 -5.15
C ALA A 250 -21.31 14.64 -4.26
N ALA A 251 -22.57 15.09 -4.17
CA ALA A 251 -23.60 14.39 -3.39
C ALA A 251 -23.85 12.97 -3.91
N ALA A 252 -23.95 12.80 -5.24
CA ALA A 252 -24.13 11.48 -5.85
C ALA A 252 -22.90 10.58 -5.67
N TRP A 253 -21.69 11.13 -5.85
CA TRP A 253 -20.43 10.38 -5.72
C TRP A 253 -20.22 9.89 -4.28
N ALA A 254 -20.43 10.78 -3.30
CA ALA A 254 -20.39 10.43 -1.88
C ALA A 254 -21.45 9.40 -1.51
N GLY A 255 -22.65 9.52 -2.08
CA GLY A 255 -23.73 8.54 -1.91
C GLY A 255 -23.37 7.14 -2.37
N VAL A 256 -22.67 7.00 -3.50
CA VAL A 256 -22.17 5.69 -3.99
C VAL A 256 -21.13 5.10 -3.04
N GLN A 257 -20.21 5.93 -2.54
CA GLN A 257 -19.15 5.46 -1.64
C GLN A 257 -19.62 5.28 -0.18
N GLY A 258 -20.85 5.69 0.15
CA GLY A 258 -21.39 5.60 1.51
C GLY A 258 -20.74 6.58 2.49
N ILE A 259 -20.20 7.70 2.01
CA ILE A 259 -19.54 8.73 2.81
C ILE A 259 -20.34 10.04 2.83
N GLN A 260 -19.99 10.95 3.72
CA GLN A 260 -20.51 12.32 3.71
C GLN A 260 -19.81 13.16 2.64
N VAL A 261 -20.50 14.16 2.08
CA VAL A 261 -19.90 15.08 1.09
C VAL A 261 -18.67 15.81 1.67
N SER A 262 -18.69 16.11 2.98
CA SER A 262 -17.55 16.72 3.66
C SER A 262 -16.31 15.81 3.78
N GLU A 263 -16.48 14.50 3.60
CA GLU A 263 -15.41 13.51 3.72
C GLU A 263 -14.76 13.20 2.35
N ILE A 264 -15.33 13.66 1.23
CA ILE A 264 -14.86 13.38 -0.13
C ILE A 264 -13.36 13.65 -0.28
N ARG A 265 -12.89 14.81 0.19
CA ARG A 265 -11.47 15.19 0.08
C ARG A 265 -10.56 14.17 0.77
N THR A 266 -10.76 13.98 2.08
CA THR A 266 -9.94 13.05 2.88
C THR A 266 -10.05 11.62 2.37
N TYR A 267 -11.24 11.20 1.92
CA TYR A 267 -11.45 9.88 1.36
C TYR A 267 -10.64 9.69 0.07
N ILE A 268 -10.73 10.61 -0.90
CA ILE A 268 -10.00 10.51 -2.16
C ILE A 268 -8.49 10.62 -1.94
N GLU A 269 -8.03 11.51 -1.04
CA GLU A 269 -6.61 11.65 -0.66
C GLU A 269 -6.03 10.33 -0.09
N GLY A 270 -6.86 9.51 0.56
CA GLY A 270 -6.46 8.18 1.05
C GLY A 270 -6.45 7.06 -0.01
N LEU A 271 -7.00 7.30 -1.21
CA LEU A 271 -7.00 6.29 -2.27
C LEU A 271 -5.68 6.27 -3.03
N THR A 272 -5.24 5.10 -3.49
CA THR A 272 -3.94 4.92 -4.16
C THR A 272 -4.13 4.78 -5.67
N PRO A 273 -3.40 5.55 -6.50
CA PRO A 273 -3.47 5.45 -7.95
C PRO A 273 -2.72 4.20 -8.46
N VAL A 274 -3.41 3.35 -9.19
CA VAL A 274 -2.88 2.11 -9.77
C VAL A 274 -3.44 1.84 -11.16
N VAL A 275 -2.80 0.92 -11.89
CA VAL A 275 -3.23 0.44 -13.21
C VAL A 275 -3.58 -1.04 -13.12
N LEU A 276 -4.72 -1.45 -13.69
CA LEU A 276 -5.15 -2.84 -13.68
C LEU A 276 -4.23 -3.72 -14.55
N THR A 277 -3.71 -4.83 -14.04
CA THR A 277 -2.95 -5.81 -14.85
C THR A 277 -3.85 -6.92 -15.42
N ARG A 278 -5.07 -7.05 -14.90
CA ARG A 278 -6.09 -8.03 -15.30
C ARG A 278 -7.41 -7.34 -15.63
N ASP A 279 -8.17 -7.97 -16.51
CA ASP A 279 -9.54 -7.55 -16.79
C ASP A 279 -10.36 -7.73 -15.50
N THR A 280 -10.98 -6.67 -15.01
CA THR A 280 -11.51 -6.62 -13.64
C THR A 280 -13.00 -6.35 -13.64
N ARG A 281 -13.76 -7.21 -12.97
CA ARG A 281 -15.20 -7.07 -12.77
C ARG A 281 -15.50 -6.05 -11.66
N VAL A 282 -16.37 -5.09 -11.95
CA VAL A 282 -16.79 -4.04 -11.02
C VAL A 282 -18.27 -3.69 -11.21
N THR A 283 -18.85 -2.96 -10.26
CA THR A 283 -20.04 -2.14 -10.53
C THR A 283 -19.58 -0.69 -10.73
N ASN A 284 -19.85 -0.16 -11.92
CA ASN A 284 -19.52 1.22 -12.29
C ASN A 284 -20.78 2.10 -12.20
N HIS A 285 -20.60 3.40 -11.99
CA HIS A 285 -21.71 4.34 -11.78
C HIS A 285 -21.59 5.56 -12.67
N GLY A 286 -22.53 5.73 -13.60
CA GLY A 286 -22.68 6.97 -14.39
C GLY A 286 -23.51 8.02 -13.64
N PHE A 287 -23.47 9.26 -14.10
CA PHE A 287 -24.25 10.37 -13.53
C PHE A 287 -25.27 10.94 -14.52
N ARG A 288 -26.57 10.75 -14.25
CA ARG A 288 -27.65 11.23 -15.11
C ARG A 288 -28.78 11.82 -14.27
N ASN A 289 -29.32 12.97 -14.70
CA ASN A 289 -30.44 13.65 -14.05
C ASN A 289 -30.23 13.93 -12.54
N GLY A 290 -29.01 14.30 -12.15
CA GLY A 290 -28.70 14.64 -10.76
C GLY A 290 -28.49 13.43 -9.84
N GLN A 291 -28.40 12.21 -10.39
CA GLN A 291 -28.30 10.97 -9.63
C GLN A 291 -27.22 10.06 -10.22
N ALA A 292 -26.58 9.26 -9.36
CA ALA A 292 -25.78 8.13 -9.77
C ALA A 292 -26.70 6.98 -10.23
N TYR A 293 -26.29 6.23 -11.24
CA TYR A 293 -26.93 4.96 -11.61
C TYR A 293 -25.87 3.88 -11.77
N ALA A 294 -26.10 2.72 -11.15
CA ALA A 294 -25.19 1.58 -11.21
C ALA A 294 -25.36 0.80 -12.52
N HIS A 295 -24.26 0.26 -13.04
CA HIS A 295 -24.26 -0.70 -14.14
C HIS A 295 -23.12 -1.74 -13.96
N PRO A 296 -23.37 -3.03 -14.22
CA PRO A 296 -22.33 -4.05 -14.15
C PRO A 296 -21.31 -3.89 -15.28
N SER A 297 -20.02 -3.94 -14.95
CA SER A 297 -18.95 -3.73 -15.93
C SER A 297 -17.77 -4.69 -15.77
N VAL A 298 -17.03 -4.90 -16.87
CA VAL A 298 -15.65 -5.38 -16.86
C VAL A 298 -14.76 -4.30 -17.43
N LEU A 299 -13.81 -3.83 -16.63
CA LEU A 299 -12.78 -2.90 -17.06
C LEU A 299 -11.63 -3.69 -17.69
N GLN A 300 -11.24 -3.32 -18.91
CA GLN A 300 -10.04 -3.87 -19.54
C GLN A 300 -8.78 -3.57 -18.71
N ARG A 301 -7.84 -4.52 -18.63
CA ARG A 301 -6.50 -4.28 -18.11
C ARG A 301 -5.84 -3.06 -18.79
N GLY A 302 -5.12 -2.25 -18.02
CA GLY A 302 -4.56 -0.97 -18.46
C GLY A 302 -5.39 0.25 -18.06
N HIS A 303 -6.61 0.08 -17.55
CA HIS A 303 -7.34 1.18 -16.91
C HIS A 303 -6.61 1.65 -15.65
N ALA A 304 -6.51 2.96 -15.49
CA ALA A 304 -6.10 3.58 -14.24
C ALA A 304 -7.32 3.68 -13.30
N VAL A 305 -7.11 3.28 -12.04
CA VAL A 305 -8.12 3.32 -10.99
C VAL A 305 -7.51 3.84 -9.68
N LEU A 306 -8.36 4.37 -8.81
CA LEU A 306 -8.03 4.64 -7.41
C LEU A 306 -8.52 3.46 -6.56
N VAL A 307 -7.63 2.85 -5.77
CA VAL A 307 -7.95 1.77 -4.84
C VAL A 307 -7.90 2.25 -3.39
N ASP A 308 -8.72 1.69 -2.51
CA ASP A 308 -8.61 1.96 -1.07
C ASP A 308 -7.44 1.20 -0.44
N GLN A 309 -7.24 1.36 0.87
CA GLN A 309 -6.14 0.70 1.62
C GLN A 309 -6.23 -0.84 1.64
N TRP A 310 -7.37 -1.43 1.28
CA TRP A 310 -7.56 -2.89 1.14
C TRP A 310 -7.35 -3.36 -0.31
N GLY A 311 -7.05 -2.43 -1.22
CA GLY A 311 -6.82 -2.66 -2.63
C GLY A 311 -8.09 -2.73 -3.46
N VAL A 312 -9.27 -2.38 -2.94
CA VAL A 312 -10.51 -2.47 -3.74
C VAL A 312 -10.65 -1.24 -4.65
N PRO A 313 -10.91 -1.37 -5.96
CA PRO A 313 -11.14 -0.24 -6.86
C PRO A 313 -12.36 0.60 -6.45
N ARG A 314 -12.15 1.90 -6.24
CA ARG A 314 -13.18 2.87 -5.78
C ARG A 314 -13.48 3.97 -6.79
N ALA A 315 -12.60 4.27 -7.72
CA ALA A 315 -12.91 5.21 -8.81
C ALA A 315 -12.14 4.89 -10.08
N LYS A 316 -12.78 5.10 -11.23
CA LYS A 316 -12.17 4.99 -12.55
C LYS A 316 -11.61 6.34 -12.99
N CYS A 317 -10.33 6.40 -13.32
CA CYS A 317 -9.62 7.66 -13.51
C CYS A 317 -10.00 8.40 -14.80
N SER A 318 -10.34 7.68 -15.87
CA SER A 318 -10.69 8.29 -17.16
C SER A 318 -12.06 9.01 -17.18
N CYS A 319 -12.90 8.82 -16.16
CA CYS A 319 -14.24 9.45 -16.08
C CYS A 319 -14.65 9.91 -14.67
N GLY A 320 -13.84 9.66 -13.64
CA GLY A 320 -14.14 9.96 -12.24
C GLY A 320 -15.30 9.17 -11.66
N ASN A 321 -15.83 8.18 -12.39
CA ASN A 321 -16.99 7.42 -11.95
C ASN A 321 -16.62 6.62 -10.68
N PRO A 322 -17.45 6.68 -9.63
CA PRO A 322 -17.25 5.88 -8.44
C PRO A 322 -17.51 4.41 -8.77
N LEU A 323 -16.64 3.54 -8.26
CA LEU A 323 -16.71 2.10 -8.40
C LEU A 323 -17.09 1.48 -7.05
N THR A 324 -17.83 0.39 -7.10
CA THR A 324 -18.08 -0.48 -5.95
C THR A 324 -17.76 -1.93 -6.33
N PRO A 325 -17.61 -2.84 -5.35
CA PRO A 325 -17.54 -4.27 -5.62
C PRO A 325 -18.68 -4.74 -6.53
N PRO A 326 -18.43 -5.72 -7.41
CA PRO A 326 -19.44 -6.18 -8.35
C PRO A 326 -20.59 -6.89 -7.64
N GLU A 327 -21.82 -6.62 -8.08
CA GLU A 327 -22.98 -7.36 -7.61
C GLU A 327 -23.02 -8.78 -8.19
N PRO A 328 -23.45 -9.80 -7.40
CA PRO A 328 -23.64 -11.15 -7.91
C PRO A 328 -24.69 -11.18 -9.01
N VAL A 329 -24.39 -11.87 -10.10
CA VAL A 329 -25.37 -12.20 -11.13
C VAL A 329 -25.98 -13.58 -10.82
N SER A 330 -27.31 -13.68 -10.91
CA SER A 330 -28.08 -14.90 -10.58
C SER A 330 -27.96 -16.03 -11.61
N GLY A 331 -27.24 -15.79 -12.71
CA GLY A 331 -26.95 -16.73 -13.77
C GLY A 331 -25.83 -16.21 -14.67
N PRO A 332 -25.56 -16.88 -15.80
CA PRO A 332 -24.54 -16.47 -16.73
C PRO A 332 -24.62 -15.00 -17.16
N PRO A 333 -23.53 -14.22 -17.02
CA PRO A 333 -23.53 -12.88 -17.56
C PRO A 333 -23.54 -12.92 -19.09
N THR A 334 -24.35 -12.07 -19.69
CA THR A 334 -24.26 -11.74 -21.11
C THR A 334 -23.29 -10.57 -21.26
N TRP A 335 -22.15 -10.80 -21.90
CA TRP A 335 -21.17 -9.76 -22.17
C TRP A 335 -21.66 -8.89 -23.33
N VAL A 336 -21.76 -7.57 -23.12
CA VAL A 336 -22.24 -6.61 -24.13
C VAL A 336 -21.24 -5.48 -24.33
N GLY A 337 -21.23 -4.92 -25.54
CA GLY A 337 -20.22 -3.94 -25.97
C GLY A 337 -19.12 -4.58 -26.81
N ASP A 338 -18.15 -3.76 -27.22
CA ASP A 338 -17.08 -4.20 -28.09
C ASP A 338 -15.96 -4.89 -27.28
N PRO A 339 -15.67 -6.19 -27.50
CA PRO A 339 -14.53 -6.84 -26.87
C PRO A 339 -13.21 -6.32 -27.47
N TRP A 340 -12.19 -6.20 -26.63
CA TRP A 340 -10.84 -5.81 -27.06
C TRP A 340 -10.03 -7.00 -27.59
N PRO A 341 -8.93 -6.73 -28.33
CA PRO A 341 -7.94 -7.75 -28.64
C PRO A 341 -7.41 -8.43 -27.37
N GLY A 342 -7.49 -9.76 -27.32
CA GLY A 342 -7.08 -10.54 -26.16
C GLY A 342 -8.11 -10.66 -25.04
N TRP A 343 -9.38 -10.29 -25.30
CA TRP A 343 -10.52 -10.61 -24.44
C TRP A 343 -10.58 -12.11 -24.15
N ASP A 344 -10.53 -12.46 -22.87
CA ASP A 344 -10.57 -13.85 -22.41
C ASP A 344 -11.31 -13.90 -21.07
N VAL A 345 -12.45 -14.61 -21.06
CA VAL A 345 -13.32 -14.71 -19.89
C VAL A 345 -12.70 -15.51 -18.75
N THR A 346 -11.68 -16.34 -19.02
CA THR A 346 -11.05 -17.24 -18.03
C THR A 346 -10.06 -16.53 -17.11
N ILE A 347 -9.73 -15.28 -17.43
CA ILE A 347 -8.74 -14.45 -16.72
C ILE A 347 -9.34 -13.17 -16.12
N ILE A 348 -10.65 -13.01 -16.20
CA ILE A 348 -11.37 -11.91 -15.53
C ILE A 348 -11.31 -12.17 -14.03
N VAL A 349 -11.00 -11.16 -13.22
CA VAL A 349 -10.93 -11.29 -11.76
C VAL A 349 -12.00 -10.43 -11.07
N VAL A 350 -12.38 -10.84 -9.86
CA VAL A 350 -13.07 -10.00 -8.89
C VAL A 350 -12.07 -9.64 -7.80
N VAL A 351 -11.87 -8.34 -7.55
CA VAL A 351 -11.03 -7.91 -6.44
C VAL A 351 -11.87 -7.86 -5.17
N VAL A 352 -11.41 -8.56 -4.13
CA VAL A 352 -11.99 -8.53 -2.79
C VAL A 352 -11.04 -7.82 -1.83
N ALA A 353 -11.56 -7.34 -0.71
CA ALA A 353 -10.72 -6.76 0.34
C ALA A 353 -9.63 -7.76 0.75
N GLY A 354 -8.36 -7.36 0.65
CA GLY A 354 -7.31 -8.02 1.42
C GLY A 354 -7.17 -7.36 2.79
N ASP A 355 -6.07 -7.69 3.48
CA ASP A 355 -5.62 -6.92 4.63
C ASP A 355 -5.24 -5.48 4.24
N PRO A 356 -5.46 -4.49 5.14
CA PRO A 356 -5.02 -3.13 4.89
C PRO A 356 -3.49 -3.09 4.76
N VAL A 357 -3.00 -2.39 3.73
CA VAL A 357 -1.56 -2.20 3.54
C VAL A 357 -1.11 -0.85 4.09
N ASP A 358 -0.36 -0.83 5.19
CA ASP A 358 0.17 0.44 5.73
C ASP A 358 1.43 0.89 4.96
N GLY A 359 2.21 -0.07 4.47
CA GLY A 359 3.47 0.17 3.75
C GLY A 359 3.30 0.59 2.29
N GLY A 360 2.16 0.30 1.67
CA GLY A 360 1.92 0.46 0.24
C GLY A 360 1.72 -0.85 -0.52
N PHE A 361 1.27 -0.75 -1.77
CA PHE A 361 1.00 -1.87 -2.66
C PHE A 361 2.26 -2.28 -3.44
N VAL A 362 2.48 -3.59 -3.59
CA VAL A 362 3.52 -4.12 -4.49
C VAL A 362 2.96 -4.14 -5.92
N LEU A 363 3.44 -3.23 -6.75
CA LEU A 363 3.01 -3.04 -8.14
C LEU A 363 4.04 -3.53 -9.14
N VAL A 364 3.60 -3.83 -10.36
CA VAL A 364 4.49 -3.98 -11.51
C VAL A 364 4.76 -2.61 -12.14
N ASP A 365 6.03 -2.20 -12.24
CA ASP A 365 6.41 -1.07 -13.07
C ASP A 365 6.16 -1.41 -14.54
N LEU A 366 5.17 -0.76 -15.14
CA LEU A 366 4.74 -1.05 -16.51
C LEU A 366 5.73 -0.60 -17.58
N THR A 367 6.83 0.07 -17.18
CA THR A 367 7.94 0.44 -18.07
C THR A 367 9.03 -0.61 -18.08
N THR A 368 9.31 -1.23 -16.93
CA THR A 368 10.48 -2.11 -16.73
C THR A 368 10.12 -3.56 -16.48
N GLY A 369 8.88 -3.85 -16.05
CA GLY A 369 8.42 -5.17 -15.58
C GLY A 369 8.88 -5.52 -14.17
N VAL A 370 9.63 -4.64 -13.49
CA VAL A 370 10.16 -4.87 -12.13
C VAL A 370 9.12 -4.46 -11.09
N LEU A 371 9.16 -5.09 -9.91
CA LEU A 371 8.27 -4.72 -8.81
C LEU A 371 8.69 -3.42 -8.12
N ILE A 372 7.70 -2.60 -7.78
CA ILE A 372 7.83 -1.35 -7.02
C ILE A 372 6.79 -1.32 -5.90
N ILE A 373 7.01 -0.52 -4.86
CA ILE A 373 6.07 -0.27 -3.78
C ILE A 373 5.48 1.12 -3.98
N ARG A 374 4.16 1.18 -4.10
CA ARG A 374 3.44 2.45 -4.06
C ARG A 374 2.81 2.66 -2.70
N THR A 375 3.28 3.70 -2.02
CA THR A 375 2.72 4.13 -0.73
C THR A 375 1.21 4.36 -0.85
N VAL A 376 0.45 4.03 0.19
CA VAL A 376 -0.99 4.31 0.20
C VAL A 376 -1.24 5.81 0.13
N GLY A 377 -2.20 6.21 -0.71
CA GLY A 377 -2.50 7.63 -0.95
C GLY A 377 -1.41 8.36 -1.72
N ALA A 378 -0.48 7.65 -2.38
CA ALA A 378 0.62 8.25 -3.12
C ALA A 378 0.11 9.24 -4.18
N THR A 379 0.65 10.44 -4.11
CA THR A 379 0.53 11.50 -5.11
C THR A 379 1.71 11.45 -6.08
N PRO A 380 1.71 12.22 -7.19
CA PRO A 380 2.83 12.20 -8.14
C PRO A 380 4.19 12.63 -7.60
N ASP A 381 4.21 13.35 -6.48
CA ASP A 381 5.42 13.72 -5.74
C ASP A 381 5.81 12.68 -4.69
N THR A 382 4.98 11.68 -4.40
CA THR A 382 5.35 10.56 -3.53
C THR A 382 6.21 9.57 -4.32
N PRO A 383 7.39 9.19 -3.84
CA PRO A 383 8.28 8.32 -4.60
C PRO A 383 7.82 6.87 -4.44
N ASP A 384 7.76 6.14 -5.56
CA ASP A 384 7.67 4.68 -5.50
C ASP A 384 9.02 4.08 -5.11
N LEU A 385 8.96 3.03 -4.30
CA LEU A 385 10.15 2.40 -3.73
C LEU A 385 10.47 1.09 -4.46
N ALA A 386 11.74 0.76 -4.62
CA ALA A 386 12.17 -0.58 -4.97
C ALA A 386 11.88 -1.57 -3.83
N THR A 387 11.72 -2.84 -4.19
CA THR A 387 11.65 -3.96 -3.24
C THR A 387 12.87 -4.88 -3.43
N GLY A 388 13.09 -5.80 -2.48
CA GLY A 388 14.16 -6.80 -2.52
C GLY A 388 14.15 -7.72 -1.28
N ASP A 389 15.06 -8.69 -1.25
CA ASP A 389 15.23 -9.68 -0.17
C ASP A 389 15.54 -9.04 1.18
N ILE A 390 16.24 -7.90 1.20
CA ILE A 390 16.25 -6.99 2.34
C ILE A 390 15.74 -5.65 1.85
N ARG A 391 14.81 -5.06 2.60
CA ARG A 391 14.35 -3.69 2.38
C ARG A 391 14.40 -2.91 3.69
N VAL A 392 15.08 -1.78 3.67
CA VAL A 392 15.14 -0.82 4.78
C VAL A 392 14.51 0.48 4.28
N THR A 393 13.33 0.82 4.82
CA THR A 393 12.57 1.99 4.40
C THR A 393 12.40 2.94 5.58
N LEU A 394 12.86 4.18 5.40
CA LEU A 394 12.68 5.29 6.33
C LEU A 394 11.63 6.25 5.78
N ARG A 395 10.68 6.70 6.61
CA ARG A 395 9.64 7.69 6.24
C ARG A 395 9.50 8.78 7.29
N TRP A 396 9.19 9.99 6.84
CA TRP A 396 8.86 11.12 7.70
C TRP A 396 7.85 12.04 6.99
N ASN A 397 7.37 13.09 7.68
CA ASN A 397 6.21 13.89 7.26
C ASN A 397 6.46 15.41 7.25
N ASP A 398 7.72 15.81 7.12
CA ASP A 398 8.09 17.21 7.01
C ASP A 398 9.24 17.44 6.02
N ALA A 399 9.63 18.70 5.85
CA ALA A 399 10.60 19.11 4.85
C ALA A 399 12.06 18.85 5.25
N SER A 400 12.34 18.21 6.40
CA SER A 400 13.72 17.92 6.82
C SER A 400 14.41 16.93 5.87
N ASP A 401 15.74 16.96 5.89
CA ASP A 401 16.63 16.05 5.19
C ASP A 401 17.17 15.04 6.22
N ILE A 402 16.63 13.82 6.17
CA ILE A 402 16.98 12.72 7.07
C ILE A 402 17.56 11.58 6.23
N ASP A 403 18.87 11.37 6.36
CA ASP A 403 19.60 10.33 5.66
C ASP A 403 19.37 8.95 6.28
N LEU A 404 19.26 7.94 5.42
CA LEU A 404 19.36 6.53 5.73
C LEU A 404 20.72 5.98 5.28
N SER A 405 21.35 5.21 6.16
CA SER A 405 22.49 4.38 5.77
C SER A 405 22.44 3.02 6.42
N VAL A 406 22.93 2.01 5.70
CA VAL A 406 22.94 0.62 6.17
C VAL A 406 24.33 0.03 5.96
N THR A 407 24.96 -0.37 7.05
CA THR A 407 26.23 -1.11 7.03
C THR A 407 25.93 -2.60 7.01
N ASP A 408 26.48 -3.29 6.02
CA ASP A 408 26.37 -4.74 5.87
C ASP A 408 27.31 -5.52 6.82
N PRO A 409 27.16 -6.85 6.93
CA PRO A 409 28.02 -7.69 7.76
C PRO A 409 29.52 -7.68 7.39
N PHE A 410 29.87 -7.25 6.17
CA PHE A 410 31.25 -7.11 5.72
C PHE A 410 31.84 -5.74 6.06
N GLY A 411 31.04 -4.82 6.60
CA GLY A 411 31.42 -3.48 7.03
C GLY A 411 31.33 -2.43 5.91
N GLU A 412 30.81 -2.77 4.74
CA GLU A 412 30.52 -1.77 3.71
C GLU A 412 29.19 -1.07 4.01
N THR A 413 29.12 0.23 3.77
CA THR A 413 27.92 1.03 4.07
C THR A 413 27.30 1.58 2.81
N VAL A 414 26.02 1.30 2.62
CA VAL A 414 25.17 1.98 1.63
C VAL A 414 24.67 3.29 2.24
N SER A 415 24.84 4.41 1.54
CA SER A 415 24.38 5.74 1.94
C SER A 415 24.28 6.68 0.73
N TYR A 416 23.81 7.92 0.92
CA TYR A 416 23.77 8.95 -0.13
C TYR A 416 25.15 9.14 -0.82
N GLY A 417 26.24 9.05 -0.04
CA GLY A 417 27.62 9.18 -0.53
C GLY A 417 28.23 7.91 -1.12
N ASN A 418 27.64 6.74 -0.83
CA ASN A 418 28.04 5.44 -1.37
C ASN A 418 26.79 4.61 -1.69
N ARG A 419 26.17 4.90 -2.84
CA ARG A 419 24.83 4.37 -3.18
C ARG A 419 24.78 2.88 -3.48
N SER A 420 25.91 2.18 -3.55
CA SER A 420 25.94 0.73 -3.74
C SER A 420 27.18 0.10 -3.11
N VAL A 421 27.05 -1.12 -2.59
CA VAL A 421 28.15 -1.90 -1.98
C VAL A 421 28.35 -3.25 -2.68
N THR A 422 29.47 -3.92 -2.43
CA THR A 422 29.83 -5.17 -3.11
C THR A 422 28.87 -6.31 -2.79
N SER A 423 28.27 -6.30 -1.59
CA SER A 423 27.27 -7.28 -1.17
C SER A 423 25.91 -7.15 -1.88
N GLY A 424 25.75 -6.16 -2.77
CA GLY A 424 24.54 -6.00 -3.59
C GLY A 424 23.54 -4.97 -3.05
N GLY A 425 23.85 -4.31 -1.93
CA GLY A 425 22.99 -3.26 -1.37
C GLY A 425 23.00 -2.02 -2.22
N THR A 426 21.83 -1.39 -2.41
CA THR A 426 21.66 -0.18 -3.23
C THR A 426 20.70 0.82 -2.60
N LEU A 427 21.04 2.11 -2.61
CA LEU A 427 20.14 3.22 -2.24
C LEU A 427 19.28 3.60 -3.45
N ASP A 428 17.99 3.34 -3.33
CA ASP A 428 16.97 3.57 -4.36
C ASP A 428 16.42 5.00 -4.29
N VAL A 429 15.83 5.39 -3.15
CA VAL A 429 15.30 6.75 -2.93
C VAL A 429 16.10 7.47 -1.86
N ASP A 430 16.40 8.73 -2.15
CA ASP A 430 17.16 9.72 -1.35
C ASP A 430 16.35 11.02 -1.41
N ALA A 431 15.45 11.23 -0.45
CA ALA A 431 14.44 12.29 -0.48
C ALA A 431 14.88 13.51 0.33
N ASN A 432 14.50 14.70 -0.14
CA ASN A 432 14.87 15.99 0.45
C ASN A 432 16.38 16.28 0.50
N ALA A 433 17.19 15.47 -0.20
CA ALA A 433 18.64 15.59 -0.27
C ALA A 433 19.11 17.04 -0.45
N ALA A 434 20.02 17.46 0.42
CA ALA A 434 20.60 18.80 0.47
C ALA A 434 19.59 19.96 0.62
N CYS A 435 18.33 19.66 0.99
CA CYS A 435 17.21 20.60 1.03
C CYS A 435 16.90 21.30 -0.32
N ASP A 436 17.32 20.73 -1.45
CA ASP A 436 17.19 21.37 -2.77
C ASP A 436 15.75 21.27 -3.32
N THR A 437 15.12 20.10 -3.19
CA THR A 437 13.72 19.86 -3.55
C THR A 437 13.06 19.12 -2.39
N VAL A 438 12.16 19.79 -1.68
CA VAL A 438 11.50 19.24 -0.49
C VAL A 438 10.12 18.68 -0.83
N MET A 439 9.82 17.53 -0.24
CA MET A 439 8.58 16.77 -0.38
C MET A 439 7.80 16.79 0.94
N GLY A 440 6.47 16.69 0.86
CA GLY A 440 5.61 16.62 2.05
C GLY A 440 5.57 15.23 2.70
N SER A 441 5.78 14.18 1.91
CA SER A 441 5.80 12.77 2.34
C SER A 441 7.09 12.08 1.87
N PRO A 442 8.26 12.49 2.36
CA PRO A 442 9.56 11.95 1.96
C PRO A 442 9.81 10.52 2.49
N ALA A 443 10.66 9.80 1.77
CA ALA A 443 11.12 8.48 2.15
C ALA A 443 12.56 8.24 1.67
N GLU A 444 13.32 7.45 2.42
CA GLU A 444 14.54 6.82 1.92
C GLU A 444 14.39 5.31 1.90
N ASN A 445 15.04 4.67 0.93
CA ASN A 445 14.89 3.23 0.72
C ASN A 445 16.20 2.59 0.27
N ILE A 446 16.69 1.62 1.03
CA ILE A 446 17.84 0.79 0.69
C ILE A 446 17.39 -0.65 0.54
N VAL A 447 17.81 -1.30 -0.54
CA VAL A 447 17.46 -2.70 -0.84
C VAL A 447 18.70 -3.55 -1.12
N TRP A 448 18.64 -4.82 -0.75
CA TRP A 448 19.48 -5.89 -1.30
C TRP A 448 18.58 -6.83 -2.10
N ASN A 449 19.08 -7.27 -3.27
CA ASN A 449 18.44 -8.29 -4.10
C ASN A 449 19.36 -9.52 -4.25
N GLY A 450 18.78 -10.70 -4.41
CA GLY A 450 19.47 -11.98 -4.54
C GLY A 450 19.78 -12.63 -3.19
N THR A 451 21.05 -12.87 -2.91
CA THR A 451 21.48 -13.57 -1.68
C THR A 451 22.25 -12.59 -0.79
N PRO A 452 21.55 -11.76 0.01
CA PRO A 452 22.21 -10.86 0.94
C PRO A 452 23.06 -11.64 1.95
N PRO A 453 24.20 -11.10 2.41
CA PRO A 453 25.06 -11.81 3.35
C PRO A 453 24.39 -12.01 4.71
N ASP A 454 24.51 -13.22 5.24
CA ASP A 454 24.17 -13.49 6.64
C ASP A 454 25.07 -12.68 7.57
N GLY A 455 24.47 -12.12 8.62
CA GLY A 455 25.14 -11.41 9.69
C GLY A 455 24.31 -10.24 10.20
N ARG A 456 24.99 -9.44 11.04
CA ARG A 456 24.40 -8.23 11.60
C ARG A 456 24.49 -7.07 10.63
N TYR A 457 23.36 -6.43 10.40
CA TYR A 457 23.26 -5.17 9.70
C TYR A 457 23.09 -4.03 10.71
N THR A 458 23.68 -2.88 10.41
CA THR A 458 23.54 -1.66 11.22
C THR A 458 22.83 -0.59 10.39
N VAL A 459 21.68 -0.14 10.85
CA VAL A 459 20.89 0.92 10.22
C VAL A 459 21.14 2.22 10.97
N THR A 460 21.49 3.29 10.26
CA THR A 460 21.68 4.62 10.86
C THR A 460 20.71 5.59 10.20
N VAL A 461 19.93 6.26 11.04
CA VAL A 461 19.06 7.39 10.69
C VAL A 461 19.77 8.66 11.15
N HIS A 462 20.03 9.58 10.24
CA HIS A 462 20.83 10.77 10.50
C HIS A 462 20.13 12.05 10.01
N LEU A 463 19.96 13.02 10.90
CA LEU A 463 19.47 14.34 10.52
C LEU A 463 20.58 15.14 9.84
N TRP A 464 20.51 15.24 8.51
CA TRP A 464 21.43 16.04 7.73
C TRP A 464 21.13 17.53 7.86
N GLY A 465 19.85 17.89 7.79
CA GLY A 465 19.41 19.27 7.93
C GLY A 465 17.92 19.43 8.19
N ASN A 466 17.56 20.40 9.03
CA ASN A 466 16.17 20.72 9.33
C ASN A 466 15.43 21.36 8.13
N CYS A 467 16.18 21.78 7.09
CA CYS A 467 15.69 22.54 5.95
C CYS A 467 14.81 23.73 6.38
N SER A 468 13.54 23.75 5.98
CA SER A 468 12.56 24.78 6.36
C SER A 468 11.63 24.37 7.51
N SER A 469 11.84 23.19 8.08
CA SER A 469 11.01 22.61 9.14
C SER A 469 11.53 22.93 10.55
N GLY A 470 10.88 22.38 11.59
CA GLY A 470 11.22 22.62 13.00
C GLY A 470 12.57 22.01 13.42
N ASP A 471 12.79 21.81 14.72
CA ASP A 471 14.00 21.13 15.23
C ASP A 471 13.79 19.65 15.56
N SER A 472 12.53 19.19 15.55
CA SER A 472 12.17 17.84 15.98
C SER A 472 11.43 17.15 14.83
N HIS A 473 12.00 16.06 14.35
CA HIS A 473 11.52 15.36 13.17
C HIS A 473 11.23 13.91 13.55
N ALA A 474 9.94 13.56 13.59
CA ALA A 474 9.51 12.19 13.83
C ALA A 474 9.68 11.37 12.54
N TYR A 475 10.05 10.12 12.67
CA TYR A 475 10.19 9.19 11.56
C TYR A 475 9.72 7.79 11.94
N ASP A 476 9.41 7.01 10.92
CA ASP A 476 9.13 5.58 11.00
C ASP A 476 10.13 4.81 10.12
N LEU A 477 10.78 3.80 10.71
CA LEU A 477 11.71 2.88 10.07
C LEU A 477 11.09 1.49 10.02
N VAL A 478 11.06 0.88 8.83
CA VAL A 478 10.64 -0.50 8.64
C VAL A 478 11.77 -1.28 7.96
N VAL A 479 12.12 -2.42 8.51
CA VAL A 479 13.06 -3.36 7.90
C VAL A 479 12.32 -4.65 7.59
N LEU A 480 12.37 -5.08 6.33
CA LEU A 480 11.86 -6.36 5.87
C LEU A 480 13.02 -7.25 5.43
N VAL A 481 12.91 -8.55 5.73
CA VAL A 481 13.77 -9.61 5.19
C VAL A 481 12.85 -10.68 4.58
N GLY A 482 13.01 -10.99 3.30
CA GLY A 482 12.10 -11.86 2.54
C GLY A 482 10.66 -11.34 2.52
N GLY A 483 10.47 -10.02 2.59
CA GLY A 483 9.14 -9.40 2.71
C GLY A 483 8.54 -9.40 4.12
N VAL A 484 9.18 -10.00 5.11
CA VAL A 484 8.69 -10.10 6.50
C VAL A 484 9.35 -9.04 7.39
N PRO A 485 8.59 -8.27 8.19
CA PRO A 485 9.18 -7.34 9.15
C PRO A 485 10.06 -8.05 10.18
N VAL A 486 11.27 -7.54 10.38
CA VAL A 486 12.20 -8.06 11.41
C VAL A 486 12.22 -7.19 12.65
N ALA A 487 12.54 -7.81 13.79
CA ALA A 487 12.75 -7.07 15.04
C ALA A 487 13.97 -6.14 14.92
N LEU A 488 13.79 -4.90 15.38
CA LEU A 488 14.85 -3.92 15.50
C LEU A 488 15.35 -3.83 16.93
N TYR A 489 16.65 -3.62 17.08
CA TYR A 489 17.30 -3.45 18.37
C TYR A 489 18.10 -2.15 18.39
N ASP A 490 18.13 -1.48 19.54
CA ASP A 490 19.04 -0.37 19.76
C ASP A 490 20.49 -0.85 19.65
N ALA A 491 21.31 -0.18 18.83
CA ALA A 491 22.64 -0.66 18.49
C ALA A 491 23.61 -0.75 19.68
N THR A 492 23.34 -0.04 20.78
CA THR A 492 24.21 -0.03 21.97
C THR A 492 23.77 -1.03 23.02
N SER A 493 22.49 -0.97 23.40
CA SER A 493 21.90 -1.78 24.46
C SER A 493 21.43 -3.15 23.99
N LEU A 494 21.25 -3.34 22.67
CA LEU A 494 20.66 -4.53 22.06
C LEU A 494 19.29 -4.87 22.64
N THR A 495 18.54 -3.85 23.06
CA THR A 495 17.17 -4.01 23.52
C THR A 495 16.20 -3.83 22.36
N PRO A 496 15.10 -4.61 22.30
CA PRO A 496 14.09 -4.43 21.27
C PRO A 496 13.52 -3.01 21.28
N VAL A 497 13.36 -2.42 20.09
CA VAL A 497 12.79 -1.09 19.91
C VAL A 497 11.76 -1.09 18.79
N SER A 498 10.81 -0.16 18.86
CA SER A 498 9.98 0.18 17.71
C SER A 498 10.84 0.93 16.68
N GLY A 499 10.59 0.71 15.39
CA GLY A 499 11.22 1.47 14.31
C GLY A 499 10.80 2.96 14.25
N SER A 500 9.87 3.40 15.10
CA SER A 500 9.50 4.81 15.21
C SER A 500 10.44 5.57 16.14
N GLY A 501 10.87 6.76 15.72
CA GLY A 501 11.81 7.59 16.48
C GLY A 501 11.70 9.08 16.19
N THR A 502 12.63 9.85 16.75
CA THR A 502 12.75 11.29 16.50
C THR A 502 14.22 11.68 16.42
N VAL A 503 14.58 12.46 15.41
CA VAL A 503 15.88 13.14 15.31
C VAL A 503 15.72 14.64 15.54
N SER A 504 16.77 15.28 16.05
CA SER A 504 16.83 16.73 16.30
C SER A 504 18.26 17.24 16.32
N SER A 505 18.48 18.55 16.40
CA SER A 505 19.83 19.10 16.61
C SER A 505 20.53 18.60 17.89
N SER A 506 19.76 18.11 18.87
CA SER A 506 20.27 17.53 20.12
C SER A 506 20.45 16.00 20.08
N LEU A 507 19.83 15.34 19.10
CA LEU A 507 19.93 13.90 18.84
C LEU A 507 19.92 13.70 17.31
N THR A 508 21.07 13.96 16.69
CA THR A 508 21.18 13.97 15.22
C THR A 508 21.25 12.58 14.62
N THR A 509 21.46 11.54 15.44
CA THR A 509 21.70 10.19 14.96
C THR A 509 21.03 9.18 15.87
N VAL A 510 20.32 8.23 15.26
CA VAL A 510 19.81 7.03 15.92
C VAL A 510 20.30 5.83 15.13
N THR A 511 20.75 4.79 15.84
CA THR A 511 21.31 3.59 15.22
C THR A 511 20.57 2.35 15.71
N TYR A 512 20.12 1.55 14.76
CA TYR A 512 19.46 0.27 14.96
C TYR A 512 20.34 -0.86 14.45
N VAL A 513 20.10 -2.06 14.94
CA VAL A 513 20.65 -3.29 14.35
C VAL A 513 19.53 -4.30 14.13
N PHE A 514 19.71 -5.10 13.09
CA PHE A 514 18.94 -6.32 12.84
C PHE A 514 19.90 -7.40 12.34
N ASP A 515 19.50 -8.65 12.52
CA ASP A 515 20.31 -9.82 12.19
C ASP A 515 19.64 -10.58 11.05
N VAL A 516 20.44 -10.98 10.06
CA VAL A 516 20.07 -11.89 8.97
C VAL A 516 20.86 -13.18 9.19
N GLY A 517 20.20 -14.33 9.26
CA GLY A 517 20.89 -15.63 9.36
C GLY A 517 21.67 -15.94 10.67
N THR A 518 21.79 -15.02 11.65
CA THR A 518 22.53 -15.26 12.92
C THR A 518 21.66 -15.61 14.13
N GLY A 519 20.35 -15.86 13.92
CA GLY A 519 19.41 -16.25 14.97
C GLY A 519 17.99 -16.65 14.49
N GLY A 520 17.78 -16.71 13.18
CA GLY A 520 16.63 -17.29 12.47
C GLY A 520 17.18 -18.10 11.29
N PRO A 521 16.42 -19.07 10.76
CA PRO A 521 16.92 -20.38 10.36
C PRO A 521 18.19 -20.31 9.51
N THR A 522 19.23 -20.97 9.99
CA THR A 522 20.41 -21.29 9.20
C THR A 522 19.96 -21.76 7.83
N THR A 523 20.52 -21.22 6.75
CA THR A 523 20.67 -22.02 5.54
C THR A 523 21.47 -23.25 5.96
N PRO A 524 20.90 -24.47 5.97
CA PRO A 524 21.76 -25.63 5.97
C PRO A 524 22.43 -25.58 4.60
N GLY A 525 23.74 -25.41 4.59
CA GLY A 525 24.54 -25.85 3.46
C GLY A 525 24.16 -27.31 3.18
N GLY A 526 23.32 -27.51 2.17
CA GLY A 526 22.85 -28.81 1.69
C GLY A 526 21.61 -29.37 2.41
N SER A 527 20.42 -28.98 1.99
CA SER A 527 19.21 -29.82 2.05
C SER A 527 18.15 -29.29 1.08
N ASP A 528 17.37 -30.20 0.49
CA ASP A 528 16.30 -29.92 -0.49
C ASP A 528 15.23 -28.92 -0.01
N ALA A 529 14.43 -28.41 -0.94
CA ALA A 529 13.37 -27.41 -0.69
C ALA A 529 12.38 -27.86 0.42
N ALA A 530 12.19 -29.17 0.58
CA ALA A 530 11.40 -29.77 1.66
C ALA A 530 11.95 -29.41 3.05
N THR A 531 13.27 -29.54 3.24
CA THR A 531 13.92 -29.28 4.53
C THR A 531 13.92 -27.78 4.88
N ALA A 532 14.10 -26.92 3.88
CA ALA A 532 14.00 -25.46 4.08
C ALA A 532 12.57 -25.04 4.48
N ALA A 533 11.56 -25.56 3.79
CA ALA A 533 10.16 -25.37 4.15
C ALA A 533 9.83 -25.87 5.58
N ALA A 534 10.35 -27.03 5.97
CA ALA A 534 10.17 -27.57 7.32
C ALA A 534 10.73 -26.61 8.39
N THR A 535 11.94 -26.11 8.14
CA THR A 535 12.65 -25.24 9.09
C THR A 535 11.91 -23.91 9.30
N ILE A 536 11.32 -23.37 8.23
CA ILE A 536 10.50 -22.15 8.30
C ILE A 536 9.30 -22.37 9.21
N ILE A 537 8.52 -23.44 9.00
CA ILE A 537 7.35 -23.73 9.83
C ILE A 537 7.74 -24.00 11.29
N ASP A 538 8.82 -24.75 11.52
CA ASP A 538 9.31 -25.07 12.86
C ASP A 538 9.67 -23.80 13.64
N GLN A 539 10.44 -22.88 13.03
CA GLN A 539 10.83 -21.62 13.69
C GLN A 539 9.63 -20.72 13.98
N LEU A 540 8.74 -20.56 13.01
CA LEU A 540 7.55 -19.72 13.15
C LEU A 540 6.61 -20.19 14.29
N LEU A 541 6.48 -21.51 14.47
CA LEU A 541 5.72 -22.08 15.58
C LEU A 541 6.49 -21.99 16.91
N LEU A 542 7.81 -22.21 16.89
CA LEU A 542 8.65 -22.15 18.08
C LEU A 542 8.73 -20.74 18.67
N ASP A 543 8.85 -19.70 17.84
CA ASP A 543 8.88 -18.29 18.25
C ASP A 543 7.57 -17.86 18.91
N CYS A 544 6.49 -18.57 18.60
CA CYS A 544 5.16 -18.42 19.18
C CYS A 544 4.95 -19.27 20.45
N GLY A 545 5.95 -20.04 20.86
CA GLY A 545 5.89 -20.96 22.01
C GLY A 545 5.07 -22.23 21.75
N VAL A 546 4.88 -22.59 20.48
CA VAL A 546 4.17 -23.80 20.06
C VAL A 546 5.18 -24.90 19.75
N ASP A 547 5.18 -25.94 20.57
CA ASP A 547 5.96 -27.16 20.31
C ASP A 547 5.18 -28.06 19.35
N ALA A 548 5.76 -28.37 18.19
CA ALA A 548 5.10 -29.11 17.12
C ALA A 548 6.01 -30.19 16.54
N THR A 549 5.42 -31.33 16.15
CA THR A 549 6.13 -32.36 15.38
C THR A 549 5.73 -32.25 13.91
N LEU A 550 6.71 -32.07 13.02
CA LEU A 550 6.46 -31.91 11.58
C LEU A 550 6.43 -33.25 10.83
N TYR A 551 5.44 -33.40 9.95
CA TYR A 551 5.30 -34.51 9.00
C TYR A 551 5.28 -33.99 7.57
N ASP A 552 6.08 -34.62 6.71
CA ASP A 552 6.18 -34.25 5.29
C ASP A 552 4.87 -34.56 4.55
N GLY A 553 4.24 -33.52 4.01
CA GLY A 553 3.01 -33.59 3.22
C GLY A 553 3.25 -33.72 1.72
N GLY A 554 4.50 -33.65 1.27
CA GLY A 554 4.93 -33.76 -0.12
C GLY A 554 5.02 -32.42 -0.86
N GLU A 555 5.64 -32.50 -2.04
CA GLU A 555 5.80 -31.38 -2.98
C GLU A 555 4.44 -30.90 -3.50
N VAL A 556 4.30 -29.57 -3.63
CA VAL A 556 3.15 -28.92 -4.26
C VAL A 556 3.67 -27.96 -5.34
N ASP A 557 2.80 -27.50 -6.24
CA ASP A 557 3.23 -26.59 -7.32
C ASP A 557 3.81 -25.30 -6.72
N GLY A 558 5.09 -25.04 -7.00
CA GLY A 558 5.82 -23.89 -6.45
C GLY A 558 6.18 -23.96 -4.96
N GLY A 559 6.10 -25.12 -4.28
CA GLY A 559 6.36 -25.19 -2.85
C GLY A 559 6.41 -26.60 -2.22
N TRP A 560 6.34 -26.66 -0.90
CA TRP A 560 6.29 -27.90 -0.12
C TRP A 560 5.26 -27.83 0.99
N ARG A 561 4.53 -28.93 1.20
CA ARG A 561 3.53 -29.03 2.27
C ARG A 561 4.11 -29.69 3.51
N TRP A 562 3.79 -29.15 4.67
CA TRP A 562 4.12 -29.72 5.98
C TRP A 562 2.90 -29.75 6.89
N ILE A 563 2.74 -30.86 7.62
CA ILE A 563 1.72 -31.03 8.65
C ILE A 563 2.39 -30.91 10.00
N ALA A 564 2.07 -29.87 10.76
CA ALA A 564 2.54 -29.67 12.12
C ALA A 564 1.55 -30.26 13.11
N SER A 565 1.93 -31.31 13.83
CA SER A 565 1.11 -31.85 14.92
C SER A 565 1.36 -31.06 16.19
N THR A 566 0.34 -30.33 16.62
CA THR A 566 0.38 -29.37 17.73
C THR A 566 -0.57 -29.78 18.85
N PRO A 567 -0.54 -29.12 20.03
CA PRO A 567 -1.53 -29.36 21.08
C PRO A 567 -2.99 -29.07 20.67
N ALA A 568 -3.22 -28.22 19.68
CA ALA A 568 -4.57 -27.91 19.17
C ALA A 568 -5.05 -28.88 18.08
N GLY A 569 -4.16 -29.76 17.58
CA GLY A 569 -4.42 -30.69 16.49
C GLY A 569 -3.38 -30.56 15.38
N ASP A 570 -3.61 -31.28 14.28
CA ASP A 570 -2.72 -31.22 13.11
C ASP A 570 -3.05 -29.98 12.28
N ALA A 571 -2.01 -29.20 11.94
CA ALA A 571 -2.08 -27.96 11.17
C ALA A 571 -1.30 -28.09 9.86
N SER A 572 -1.96 -27.95 8.72
CA SER A 572 -1.37 -28.03 7.38
C SER A 572 -0.92 -26.66 6.88
N PHE A 573 0.37 -26.55 6.56
CA PHE A 573 0.97 -25.38 5.94
C PHE A 573 1.59 -25.75 4.59
N VAL A 574 1.46 -24.87 3.61
CA VAL A 574 2.28 -24.88 2.39
C VAL A 574 3.29 -23.77 2.48
N VAL A 575 4.56 -24.10 2.28
CA VAL A 575 5.61 -23.10 2.10
C VAL A 575 5.91 -23.00 0.61
N MET A 576 5.52 -21.90 0.00
CA MET A 576 5.78 -21.62 -1.41
C MET A 576 7.10 -20.88 -1.56
N ASN A 577 7.84 -21.20 -2.62
CA ASN A 577 9.01 -20.47 -3.06
C ASN A 577 8.93 -20.20 -4.58
N PRO A 578 7.96 -19.37 -5.02
CA PRO A 578 7.72 -19.17 -6.44
C PRO A 578 8.83 -18.32 -7.10
N LEU A 579 9.60 -17.53 -6.34
CA LEU A 579 10.51 -16.50 -6.88
C LEU A 579 11.87 -16.38 -6.15
N GLY A 580 12.19 -17.27 -5.21
CA GLY A 580 13.35 -17.13 -4.31
C GLY A 580 12.97 -16.72 -2.88
N ASP A 581 11.75 -16.21 -2.70
CA ASP A 581 11.17 -15.81 -1.42
C ASP A 581 10.19 -16.86 -0.88
N TRP A 582 10.22 -17.09 0.43
CA TRP A 582 9.37 -18.07 1.09
C TRP A 582 8.05 -17.45 1.59
N TYR A 583 6.93 -18.07 1.23
CA TYR A 583 5.59 -17.67 1.67
C TYR A 583 4.93 -18.83 2.41
N VAL A 584 4.39 -18.59 3.60
CA VAL A 584 3.65 -19.61 4.36
C VAL A 584 2.16 -19.41 4.16
N VAL A 585 1.49 -20.43 3.63
CA VAL A 585 0.05 -20.46 3.40
C VAL A 585 -0.57 -21.51 4.32
N PRO A 586 -1.42 -21.12 5.28
CA PRO A 586 -2.20 -22.07 6.05
C PRO A 586 -3.32 -22.66 5.18
N GLU A 587 -3.56 -23.96 5.29
CA GLU A 587 -4.55 -24.66 4.45
C GLU A 587 -5.77 -25.18 5.22
N ASP A 588 -5.72 -25.09 6.53
CA ASP A 588 -6.82 -25.44 7.41
C ASP A 588 -6.98 -24.42 8.55
N GLU A 589 -8.08 -24.55 9.28
CA GLU A 589 -8.46 -23.63 10.35
C GLU A 589 -7.45 -23.61 11.51
N ILE A 590 -6.81 -24.74 11.82
CA ILE A 590 -5.84 -24.83 12.91
C ILE A 590 -4.55 -24.12 12.49
N ALA A 591 -4.07 -24.37 11.27
CA ALA A 591 -2.95 -23.67 10.67
C ALA A 591 -3.21 -22.16 10.58
N GLY A 592 -4.41 -21.75 10.15
CA GLY A 592 -4.80 -20.34 10.08
C GLY A 592 -4.76 -19.67 11.45
N ASN A 593 -5.34 -20.30 12.47
CA ASN A 593 -5.32 -19.79 13.84
C ASN A 593 -3.89 -19.64 14.37
N TYR A 594 -3.02 -20.62 14.13
CA TYR A 594 -1.61 -20.50 14.50
C TYR A 594 -0.94 -19.36 13.74
N ALA A 595 -1.09 -19.31 12.43
CA ALA A 595 -0.44 -18.32 11.60
C ALA A 595 -0.82 -16.88 11.99
N VAL A 596 -2.09 -16.64 12.35
CA VAL A 596 -2.57 -15.37 12.94
C VAL A 596 -1.99 -15.14 14.34
N SER A 597 -2.13 -16.11 15.24
CA SER A 597 -1.69 -15.95 16.64
C SER A 597 -0.18 -15.76 16.79
N CYS A 598 0.58 -16.31 15.84
CA CYS A 598 2.03 -16.30 15.80
C CYS A 598 2.59 -15.19 14.89
N GLY A 599 1.72 -14.40 14.25
CA GLY A 599 2.09 -13.16 13.57
C GLY A 599 2.84 -13.32 12.26
N PHE A 600 2.79 -14.50 11.63
CA PHE A 600 3.45 -14.78 10.34
C PHE A 600 2.46 -14.98 9.17
N TYR A 601 1.18 -14.78 9.46
CA TYR A 601 0.11 -14.71 8.49
C TYR A 601 -0.96 -13.79 9.07
N SER A 602 -1.48 -12.91 8.24
CA SER A 602 -2.64 -12.09 8.56
C SER A 602 -3.68 -12.40 7.46
N PRO A 603 -4.90 -12.83 7.83
CA PRO A 603 -5.87 -13.44 6.92
C PRO A 603 -6.59 -12.45 5.99
#